data_AF-H0HX23-F1
#
_entry.id   AF-H0HX23-F1
#
_cell.length_a   1.000
_cell.length_b   1.000
_cell.length_c   1.000
_cell.angle_alpha   90.00
_cell.angle_beta   90.00
_cell.angle_gamma   90.00
#
_symmetry.space_group_name_H-M   'P 1'
#
loop_
_entity.id
_entity.type
_entity.pdbx_description
1 polymer ?
#
loop_
_entity_poly.entity_id
_entity_poly.type
_entity_poly.pdbx_seq_one_letter_code
_entity_poly.pdbx_strand_id
1 'polypeptide(L)'
;DAWLTEKCSNLNYRIAFDHTGEMNRLWMEPSLAVGIPTSFVVDRDGHIAFIGHPMQLDEVLPKVLSGSWRTSDQAKAADAERIATSEPLAREQALKKPINERYWAAVKTEDWKTALSAIEEGIALMPDDINFRQAHVHLLLHRMHDMRTGLPVIRQLVRDAIDRNSEHWMIVALDQLFHPNLDHSRFPSAERFAMGKELSEHMLALNPPQGDGRKFLSYPAVARYHHESGNKDRAIELIELALKSLDGPEPIADGLKQHFLPDLLQALANYKSEKVCYGALCAAPQKDPPKRSKRRPRRKPKKER
;
A
#
# COMPACT_ATOMS: atom_id res chain seq x y z
N ASP A 1 -10.67 24.87 -11.14
CA ASP A 1 -9.85 23.65 -11.25
C ASP A 1 -10.15 23.02 -12.61
N ALA A 2 -9.13 22.86 -13.47
CA ALA A 2 -9.33 22.44 -14.86
C ALA A 2 -9.92 21.03 -14.98
N TRP A 3 -9.57 20.13 -14.05
CA TRP A 3 -10.07 18.76 -14.05
C TRP A 3 -11.57 18.71 -13.75
N LEU A 4 -12.02 19.51 -12.78
CA LEU A 4 -13.42 19.51 -12.35
C LEU A 4 -14.34 20.11 -13.41
N THR A 5 -13.90 21.15 -14.12
CA THR A 5 -14.65 21.71 -15.26
C THR A 5 -14.74 20.74 -16.44
N GLU A 6 -13.69 19.94 -16.68
CA GLU A 6 -13.68 18.94 -17.76
C GLU A 6 -14.53 17.70 -17.42
N LYS A 7 -14.44 17.19 -16.18
CA LYS A 7 -15.10 15.94 -15.76
C LYS A 7 -16.50 16.12 -15.19
N CYS A 8 -16.82 17.31 -14.69
CA CYS A 8 -18.08 17.61 -14.03
C CYS A 8 -18.68 18.91 -14.58
N SER A 9 -18.85 18.98 -15.90
CA SER A 9 -19.32 20.19 -16.59
C SER A 9 -20.75 20.63 -16.22
N ASN A 10 -21.56 19.74 -15.64
CA ASN A 10 -22.99 19.94 -15.39
C ASN A 10 -23.35 19.97 -13.90
N LEU A 11 -22.45 20.42 -13.02
CA LEU A 11 -22.72 20.51 -11.59
C LEU A 11 -23.78 21.59 -11.30
N ASN A 12 -24.84 21.20 -10.58
CA ASN A 12 -25.89 22.11 -10.10
C ASN A 12 -25.64 22.62 -8.67
N TYR A 13 -24.44 22.39 -8.12
CA TYR A 13 -24.03 22.84 -6.79
C TYR A 13 -22.63 23.48 -6.82
N ARG A 14 -22.37 24.33 -5.84
CA ARG A 14 -21.07 25.01 -5.69
C ARG A 14 -20.07 24.06 -5.05
N ILE A 15 -18.84 24.07 -5.55
CA ILE A 15 -17.72 23.32 -4.98
C ILE A 15 -16.65 24.32 -4.53
N ALA A 16 -16.15 24.11 -3.32
CA ALA A 16 -14.99 24.82 -2.78
C ALA A 16 -13.88 23.82 -2.48
N PHE A 17 -12.63 24.28 -2.61
CA PHE A 17 -11.45 23.47 -2.31
C PHE A 17 -10.72 24.06 -1.13
N ASP A 18 -10.29 23.19 -0.22
CA ASP A 18 -9.34 23.54 0.83
C ASP A 18 -7.91 23.31 0.31
N HIS A 19 -7.13 24.38 0.25
CA HIS A 19 -5.70 24.34 -0.09
C HIS A 19 -4.79 24.57 1.13
N THR A 20 -5.36 24.90 2.30
CA THR A 20 -4.62 25.18 3.54
C THR A 20 -4.51 23.94 4.43
N GLY A 21 -5.37 22.94 4.23
CA GLY A 21 -5.46 21.73 5.06
C GLY A 21 -6.30 21.95 6.33
N GLU A 22 -7.02 23.06 6.42
CA GLU A 22 -7.90 23.38 7.54
C GLU A 22 -9.05 22.38 7.69
N MET A 23 -9.59 21.84 6.60
CA MET A 23 -10.63 20.80 6.68
C MET A 23 -10.08 19.53 7.32
N ASN A 24 -8.83 19.16 7.04
CA ASN A 24 -8.22 18.03 7.71
C ASN A 24 -8.07 18.28 9.22
N ARG A 25 -7.55 19.45 9.60
CA ARG A 25 -7.28 19.80 11.01
C ARG A 25 -8.55 20.05 11.84
N LEU A 26 -9.54 20.72 11.26
CA LEU A 26 -10.72 21.19 11.99
C LEU A 26 -11.92 20.25 11.87
N TRP A 27 -11.95 19.36 10.85
CA TRP A 27 -13.07 18.44 10.62
C TRP A 27 -12.63 16.98 10.73
N MET A 28 -11.64 16.54 9.95
CA MET A 28 -11.24 15.12 9.91
C MET A 28 -10.60 14.65 11.24
N GLU A 29 -9.61 15.38 11.75
CA GLU A 29 -8.92 14.98 13.00
C GLU A 29 -9.90 14.92 14.19
N PRO A 30 -10.79 15.92 14.43
CA PRO A 30 -11.75 15.86 15.54
C PRO A 30 -12.88 14.85 15.34
N SER A 31 -13.23 14.48 14.09
CA SER A 31 -14.33 13.55 13.83
C SER A 31 -14.00 12.09 14.10
N LEU A 32 -12.73 11.78 14.39
CA LEU A 32 -12.18 10.42 14.46
C LEU A 32 -12.35 9.64 13.15
N ALA A 33 -12.64 10.31 12.03
CA ALA A 33 -12.82 9.62 10.76
C ALA A 33 -11.45 9.28 10.16
N VAL A 34 -11.16 7.98 10.05
CA VAL A 34 -9.85 7.48 9.61
C VAL A 34 -9.78 7.10 8.12
N GLY A 35 -10.93 7.02 7.45
CA GLY A 35 -11.05 6.55 6.07
C GLY A 35 -11.28 7.67 5.04
N ILE A 36 -10.81 7.45 3.81
CA ILE A 36 -11.13 8.27 2.63
C ILE A 36 -11.78 7.33 1.60
N PRO A 37 -12.89 7.73 0.95
CA PRO A 37 -13.59 9.01 1.10
C PRO A 37 -14.49 9.07 2.34
N THR A 38 -14.57 10.26 2.96
CA THR A 38 -15.50 10.58 4.07
C THR A 38 -16.28 11.83 3.70
N SER A 39 -17.59 11.80 3.93
CA SER A 39 -18.52 12.90 3.74
C SER A 39 -18.96 13.48 5.08
N PHE A 40 -19.13 14.80 5.11
CA PHE A 40 -19.80 15.53 6.18
C PHE A 40 -21.04 16.19 5.58
N VAL A 41 -22.21 15.97 6.19
CA VAL A 41 -23.45 16.63 5.79
C VAL A 41 -23.78 17.68 6.84
N VAL A 42 -23.86 18.94 6.41
CA VAL A 42 -24.37 20.04 7.20
C VAL A 42 -25.81 20.31 6.76
N ASP A 43 -26.74 20.32 7.69
CA ASP A 43 -28.15 20.52 7.39
C ASP A 43 -28.57 22.01 7.44
N ARG A 44 -29.88 22.25 7.32
CA ARG A 44 -30.45 23.60 7.21
C ARG A 44 -30.24 24.49 8.44
N ASP A 45 -30.04 23.90 9.63
CA ASP A 45 -29.78 24.70 10.84
C ASP A 45 -28.27 24.83 11.11
N GLY A 46 -27.42 24.45 10.15
CA GLY A 46 -25.98 24.57 10.26
C GLY A 46 -25.31 23.54 11.16
N HIS A 47 -25.99 22.42 11.48
CA HIS A 47 -25.41 21.36 12.30
C HIS A 47 -24.92 20.20 11.44
N ILE A 48 -23.91 19.49 11.93
CA ILE A 48 -23.47 18.23 11.32
C ILE A 48 -24.57 17.18 11.54
N ALA A 49 -25.21 16.78 10.45
CA ALA A 49 -26.26 15.77 10.44
C ALA A 49 -25.72 14.36 10.18
N PHE A 50 -24.57 14.25 9.52
CA PHE A 50 -23.96 12.96 9.19
C PHE A 50 -22.46 13.08 8.92
N ILE A 51 -21.73 12.05 9.34
CA ILE A 51 -20.32 11.80 9.00
C ILE A 51 -20.23 10.34 8.55
N GLY A 52 -19.69 10.05 7.37
CA GLY A 52 -19.58 8.67 6.91
C GLY A 52 -19.23 8.53 5.42
N HIS A 53 -19.35 7.32 4.88
CA HIS A 53 -18.93 7.06 3.50
C HIS A 53 -19.93 7.69 2.49
N PRO A 54 -19.46 8.32 1.38
CA PRO A 54 -20.34 8.94 0.39
C PRO A 54 -21.44 8.02 -0.18
N MET A 55 -21.20 6.71 -0.24
CA MET A 55 -22.21 5.75 -0.73
C MET A 55 -23.46 5.66 0.16
N GLN A 56 -23.41 6.16 1.40
CA GLN A 56 -24.56 6.18 2.31
C GLN A 56 -25.45 7.40 2.08
N LEU A 57 -25.01 8.38 1.28
CA LEU A 57 -25.71 9.66 1.11
C LEU A 57 -27.08 9.51 0.45
N ASP A 58 -27.28 8.54 -0.44
CA ASP A 58 -28.57 8.30 -1.10
C ASP A 58 -29.67 7.93 -0.08
N GLU A 59 -29.29 7.24 1.00
CA GLU A 59 -30.22 6.92 2.10
C GLU A 59 -30.38 8.09 3.08
N VAL A 60 -29.28 8.77 3.40
CA VAL A 60 -29.23 9.78 4.46
C VAL A 60 -29.84 11.11 4.02
N LEU A 61 -29.52 11.60 2.81
CA LEU A 61 -29.90 12.94 2.36
C LEU A 61 -31.42 13.17 2.35
N PRO A 62 -32.28 12.25 1.87
CA PRO A 62 -33.73 12.44 1.94
C PRO A 62 -34.25 12.63 3.37
N LYS A 63 -33.68 11.91 4.35
CA LYS A 63 -34.05 11.98 5.78
C LYS A 63 -33.54 13.27 6.44
N VAL A 64 -32.39 13.77 6.00
CA VAL A 64 -31.87 15.09 6.42
C VAL A 64 -32.78 16.20 5.88
N LEU A 65 -33.19 16.11 4.62
CA LEU A 65 -34.08 17.08 3.98
C LEU A 65 -35.50 17.07 4.56
N SER A 66 -36.01 15.95 5.03
CA SER A 66 -37.30 15.89 5.75
C SER A 66 -37.20 16.41 7.19
N GLY A 67 -35.99 16.57 7.72
CA GLY A 67 -35.73 16.90 9.13
C GLY A 67 -35.88 15.70 10.08
N SER A 68 -36.11 14.49 9.56
CA SER A 68 -36.31 13.29 10.39
C SER A 68 -35.01 12.59 10.80
N TRP A 69 -33.84 13.03 10.31
CA TRP A 69 -32.57 12.36 10.57
C TRP A 69 -31.89 12.79 11.88
N ARG A 70 -31.59 14.09 12.07
CA ARG A 70 -30.63 14.58 13.07
C ARG A 70 -30.85 14.01 14.48
N THR A 71 -32.09 13.96 14.95
CA THR A 71 -32.43 13.51 16.31
C THR A 71 -32.93 12.06 16.37
N SER A 72 -32.92 11.35 15.25
CA SER A 72 -33.38 9.96 15.17
C SER A 72 -32.44 9.00 15.88
N ASP A 73 -33.00 7.90 16.39
CA ASP A 73 -32.20 6.82 16.96
C ASP A 73 -31.34 6.12 15.90
N GLN A 74 -31.79 6.12 14.64
CA GLN A 74 -31.00 5.61 13.52
C GLN A 74 -29.69 6.41 13.33
N ALA A 75 -29.77 7.75 13.34
CA ALA A 75 -28.59 8.60 13.20
C ALA A 75 -27.62 8.44 14.39
N LYS A 76 -28.14 8.39 15.62
CA LYS A 76 -27.33 8.17 16.83
C LYS A 76 -26.64 6.81 16.81
N ALA A 77 -27.34 5.76 16.41
CA ALA A 77 -26.76 4.42 16.31
C ALA A 77 -25.66 4.35 15.25
N ALA A 78 -25.90 4.93 14.06
CA ALA A 78 -24.90 4.98 12.99
C ALA A 78 -23.64 5.78 13.40
N ASP A 79 -23.80 6.89 14.11
CA ASP A 79 -22.65 7.67 14.59
C ASP A 79 -21.89 6.97 15.71
N ALA A 80 -22.60 6.33 16.64
CA ALA A 80 -21.98 5.54 17.71
C ALA A 80 -21.19 4.35 17.16
N GLU A 81 -21.74 3.63 16.17
CA GLU A 81 -21.05 2.54 15.48
C GLU A 81 -19.80 3.05 14.77
N ARG A 82 -19.93 4.15 13.99
CA ARG A 82 -18.81 4.79 13.31
C ARG A 82 -17.69 5.17 14.28
N ILE A 83 -18.01 5.79 15.42
CA ILE A 83 -17.05 6.17 16.45
C ILE A 83 -16.40 4.93 17.05
N ALA A 84 -17.19 3.92 17.43
CA ALA A 84 -16.66 2.68 18.01
C ALA A 84 -15.68 1.96 17.08
N THR A 85 -15.95 1.94 15.78
CA THR A 85 -15.03 1.37 14.77
C THR A 85 -13.81 2.25 14.52
N SER A 86 -13.99 3.58 14.45
CA SER A 86 -12.92 4.48 14.01
C SER A 86 -12.00 4.95 15.13
N GLU A 87 -12.48 5.00 16.37
CA GLU A 87 -11.71 5.52 17.50
C GLU A 87 -10.43 4.71 17.78
N PRO A 88 -10.44 3.36 17.82
CA PRO A 88 -9.20 2.59 17.99
C PRO A 88 -8.19 2.86 16.88
N LEU A 89 -8.67 2.93 15.63
CA LEU A 89 -7.84 3.22 14.45
C LEU A 89 -7.27 4.65 14.51
N ALA A 90 -8.04 5.63 14.98
CA ALA A 90 -7.61 7.01 15.12
C ALA A 90 -6.54 7.13 16.21
N ARG A 91 -6.71 6.42 17.34
CA ARG A 91 -5.71 6.34 18.41
C ARG A 91 -4.41 5.72 17.89
N GLU A 92 -4.50 4.61 17.16
CA GLU A 92 -3.34 3.98 16.54
C GLU A 92 -2.63 4.91 15.53
N GLN A 93 -3.37 5.59 14.65
CA GLN A 93 -2.83 6.59 13.73
C GLN A 93 -2.16 7.75 14.46
N ALA A 94 -2.75 8.23 15.57
CA ALA A 94 -2.18 9.30 16.38
C ALA A 94 -0.85 8.89 17.03
N LEU A 95 -0.71 7.62 17.46
CA LEU A 95 0.57 7.08 17.94
C LEU A 95 1.60 6.97 16.82
N LYS A 96 1.19 6.53 15.62
CA LYS A 96 2.09 6.39 14.46
C LYS A 96 2.54 7.74 13.88
N LYS A 97 1.70 8.77 13.93
CA LYS A 97 1.94 10.06 13.28
C LYS A 97 3.28 10.71 13.64
N PRO A 98 3.62 10.97 14.93
CA PRO A 98 4.90 11.60 15.27
C PRO A 98 6.12 10.73 14.89
N ILE A 99 5.98 9.41 14.99
CA ILE A 99 7.02 8.45 14.62
C ILE A 99 7.28 8.51 13.12
N ASN A 100 6.22 8.46 12.31
CA ASN A 100 6.29 8.57 10.85
C ASN A 100 6.82 9.93 10.40
N GLU A 101 6.40 11.03 11.03
CA GLU A 101 6.90 12.37 10.71
C GLU A 101 8.41 12.46 10.93
N ARG A 102 8.91 11.97 12.07
CA ARG A 102 10.35 11.93 12.35
C ARG A 102 11.10 10.98 11.42
N TYR A 103 10.56 9.79 11.16
CA TYR A 103 11.15 8.83 10.22
C TYR A 103 11.29 9.44 8.82
N TRP A 104 10.22 10.00 8.26
CA TRP A 104 10.25 10.58 6.92
C TRP A 104 11.09 11.86 6.83
N ALA A 105 11.14 12.67 7.90
CA ALA A 105 12.05 13.81 7.98
C ALA A 105 13.52 13.36 7.93
N ALA A 106 13.87 12.32 8.71
CA ALA A 106 15.22 11.75 8.75
C ALA A 106 15.59 11.08 7.42
N VAL A 107 14.68 10.32 6.80
CA VAL A 107 14.89 9.71 5.48
C VAL A 107 15.17 10.77 4.41
N LYS A 108 14.48 11.92 4.47
CA LYS A 108 14.67 13.02 3.52
C LYS A 108 16.06 13.67 3.62
N THR A 109 16.64 13.68 4.81
CA THR A 109 18.01 14.20 5.07
C THR A 109 19.06 13.10 5.11
N GLU A 110 18.68 11.86 4.79
CA GLU A 110 19.54 10.67 4.86
C GLU A 110 20.15 10.41 6.25
N ASP A 111 19.48 10.87 7.30
CA ASP A 111 19.85 10.58 8.70
C ASP A 111 19.34 9.19 9.08
N TRP A 112 20.06 8.15 8.66
CA TRP A 112 19.65 6.77 8.87
C TRP A 112 19.62 6.37 10.34
N LYS A 113 20.42 7.01 11.20
CA LYS A 113 20.41 6.74 12.64
C LYS A 113 19.14 7.26 13.30
N THR A 114 18.73 8.49 12.99
CA THR A 114 17.46 9.01 13.49
C THR A 114 16.27 8.29 12.88
N ALA A 115 16.34 7.90 11.60
CA ALA A 115 15.31 7.07 10.98
C ALA A 115 15.17 5.71 11.68
N LEU A 116 16.29 5.04 11.98
CA LEU A 116 16.29 3.76 12.69
C LEU A 116 15.71 3.90 14.10
N SER A 117 16.17 4.88 14.87
CA SER A 117 15.66 5.14 16.22
C SER A 117 14.15 5.42 16.23
N ALA A 118 13.63 6.15 15.24
CA ALA A 118 12.19 6.38 15.12
C ALA A 118 11.43 5.07 14.87
N ILE A 119 11.93 4.22 13.97
CA ILE A 119 11.30 2.93 13.68
C ILE A 119 11.39 1.97 14.87
N GLU A 120 12.50 1.94 15.61
CA GLU A 120 12.64 1.13 16.83
C GLU A 120 11.62 1.52 17.90
N GLU A 121 11.36 2.83 18.08
CA GLU A 121 10.28 3.32 18.95
C GLU A 121 8.90 2.86 18.45
N GLY A 122 8.68 2.93 17.13
CA GLY A 122 7.46 2.41 16.49
C GLY A 122 7.23 0.92 16.75
N ILE A 123 8.26 0.10 16.63
CA ILE A 123 8.20 -1.34 16.91
C ILE A 123 7.98 -1.61 18.40
N ALA A 124 8.59 -0.83 19.29
CA ALA A 124 8.38 -0.99 20.73
C ALA A 124 6.92 -0.74 21.14
N LEU A 125 6.25 0.20 20.47
CA LEU A 125 4.83 0.52 20.71
C LEU A 125 3.88 -0.41 19.95
N MET A 126 4.23 -0.79 18.72
CA MET A 126 3.40 -1.55 17.79
C MET A 126 4.25 -2.65 17.13
N PRO A 127 4.56 -3.74 17.86
CA PRO A 127 5.49 -4.77 17.38
C PRO A 127 4.98 -5.51 16.13
N ASP A 128 3.67 -5.49 15.92
CA ASP A 128 2.96 -6.17 14.84
C ASP A 128 2.62 -5.24 13.66
N ASP A 129 3.08 -3.99 13.65
CA ASP A 129 2.93 -3.14 12.48
C ASP A 129 3.93 -3.53 11.38
N ILE A 130 3.41 -4.11 10.29
CA ILE A 130 4.23 -4.58 9.18
C ILE A 130 5.05 -3.47 8.51
N ASN A 131 4.57 -2.23 8.50
CA ASN A 131 5.31 -1.12 7.88
C ASN A 131 6.56 -0.76 8.70
N PHE A 132 6.43 -0.76 10.04
CA PHE A 132 7.59 -0.56 10.91
C PHE A 132 8.56 -1.74 10.83
N ARG A 133 8.07 -2.99 10.81
CA ARG A 133 8.93 -4.17 10.62
C ARG A 133 9.68 -4.13 9.29
N GLN A 134 8.98 -3.78 8.20
CA GLN A 134 9.59 -3.61 6.89
C GLN A 134 10.63 -2.49 6.87
N ALA A 135 10.29 -1.31 7.42
CA ALA A 135 11.20 -0.18 7.47
C ALA A 135 12.46 -0.49 8.28
N HIS A 136 12.34 -1.26 9.36
CA HIS A 136 13.47 -1.68 10.19
C HIS A 136 14.45 -2.54 9.40
N VAL A 137 13.95 -3.59 8.74
CA VAL A 137 14.76 -4.43 7.85
C VAL A 137 15.38 -3.59 6.74
N HIS A 138 14.59 -2.73 6.09
CA HIS A 138 15.04 -1.92 4.97
C HIS A 138 16.16 -0.96 5.36
N LEU A 139 16.03 -0.28 6.50
CA LEU A 139 17.07 0.61 7.01
C LEU A 139 18.37 -0.14 7.28
N LEU A 140 18.30 -1.22 8.05
CA LEU A 140 19.49 -1.98 8.44
C LEU A 140 20.20 -2.58 7.23
N LEU A 141 19.47 -3.30 6.37
CA LEU A 141 20.08 -4.06 5.27
C LEU A 141 20.42 -3.18 4.07
N HIS A 142 19.51 -2.28 3.67
CA HIS A 142 19.57 -1.62 2.37
C HIS A 142 20.02 -0.16 2.43
N ARG A 143 19.88 0.53 3.58
CA ARG A 143 20.35 1.93 3.74
C ARG A 143 21.65 2.03 4.52
N MET A 144 21.74 1.35 5.65
CA MET A 144 22.89 1.36 6.55
C MET A 144 23.90 0.26 6.21
N HIS A 145 23.47 -0.77 5.49
CA HIS A 145 24.28 -1.95 5.16
C HIS A 145 24.86 -2.65 6.40
N ASP A 146 24.17 -2.56 7.54
CA ASP A 146 24.49 -3.27 8.77
C ASP A 146 23.93 -4.69 8.72
N MET A 147 24.65 -5.58 8.02
CA MET A 147 24.29 -7.00 7.92
C MET A 147 24.30 -7.71 9.27
N ARG A 148 25.17 -7.30 10.19
CA ARG A 148 25.32 -7.95 11.50
C ARG A 148 24.03 -7.80 12.31
N THR A 149 23.46 -6.60 12.32
CA THR A 149 22.19 -6.32 13.02
C THR A 149 20.98 -6.72 12.17
N GLY A 150 21.03 -6.47 10.85
CA GLY A 150 19.90 -6.70 9.96
C GLY A 150 19.55 -8.16 9.70
N LEU A 151 20.53 -9.08 9.66
CA LEU A 151 20.27 -10.50 9.38
C LEU A 151 19.36 -11.16 10.42
N PRO A 152 19.60 -11.04 11.74
CA PRO A 152 18.64 -11.49 12.75
C PRO A 152 17.24 -10.90 12.59
N VAL A 153 17.12 -9.62 12.21
CA VAL A 153 15.84 -8.94 12.07
C VAL A 153 15.03 -9.48 10.88
N ILE A 154 15.66 -9.69 9.71
CA ILE A 154 14.95 -10.30 8.57
C ILE A 154 14.61 -11.76 8.86
N ARG A 155 15.47 -12.55 9.53
CA ARG A 155 15.10 -13.91 9.96
C ARG A 155 13.85 -13.91 10.83
N GLN A 156 13.75 -12.97 11.77
CA GLN A 156 12.57 -12.86 12.61
C GLN A 156 11.34 -12.47 11.79
N LEU A 157 11.45 -11.51 10.87
CA LEU A 157 10.35 -11.15 9.97
C LEU A 157 9.88 -12.35 9.13
N VAL A 158 10.80 -13.17 8.62
CA VAL A 158 10.48 -14.40 7.88
C VAL A 158 9.71 -15.39 8.75
N ARG A 159 10.19 -15.66 9.96
CA ARG A 159 9.50 -16.54 10.91
C ARG A 159 8.11 -16.03 11.24
N ASP A 160 7.99 -14.75 11.59
CA ASP A 160 6.69 -14.15 11.92
C ASP A 160 5.72 -14.21 10.74
N ALA A 161 6.21 -14.02 9.51
CA ALA A 161 5.39 -14.12 8.31
C ALA A 161 4.82 -15.54 8.12
N ILE A 162 5.65 -16.56 8.39
CA ILE A 162 5.29 -17.97 8.30
C ILE A 162 4.35 -18.37 9.43
N ASP A 163 4.67 -18.03 10.68
CA ASP A 163 3.88 -18.38 11.86
C ASP A 163 2.48 -17.76 11.82
N ARG A 164 2.36 -16.53 11.28
CA ARG A 164 1.08 -15.86 11.05
C ARG A 164 0.30 -16.41 9.87
N ASN A 165 0.93 -17.25 9.04
CA ASN A 165 0.39 -17.72 7.77
C ASN A 165 -0.15 -16.57 6.89
N SER A 166 0.58 -15.45 6.84
CA SER A 166 0.11 -14.21 6.22
C SER A 166 0.79 -13.96 4.88
N GLU A 167 0.02 -14.07 3.79
CA GLU A 167 0.50 -13.81 2.42
C GLU A 167 1.15 -12.41 2.31
N HIS A 168 0.55 -11.39 2.93
CA HIS A 168 1.08 -10.02 2.90
C HIS A 168 2.46 -9.90 3.58
N TRP A 169 2.63 -10.49 4.76
CA TRP A 169 3.92 -10.46 5.47
C TRP A 169 4.99 -11.22 4.69
N MET A 170 4.63 -12.35 4.09
CA MET A 170 5.57 -13.13 3.29
C MET A 170 5.99 -12.37 2.01
N ILE A 171 5.08 -11.62 1.37
CA ILE A 171 5.41 -10.74 0.23
C ILE A 171 6.42 -9.69 0.67
N VAL A 172 6.16 -9.01 1.79
CA VAL A 172 7.05 -7.97 2.33
C VAL A 172 8.45 -8.54 2.61
N ALA A 173 8.54 -9.73 3.19
CA ALA A 173 9.80 -10.40 3.46
C ALA A 173 10.54 -10.80 2.15
N LEU A 174 9.84 -11.39 1.18
CA LEU A 174 10.41 -11.73 -0.13
C LEU A 174 10.93 -10.49 -0.86
N ASP A 175 10.22 -9.38 -0.78
CA ASP A 175 10.65 -8.13 -1.41
C ASP A 175 11.94 -7.58 -0.79
N GLN A 176 12.14 -7.71 0.53
CA GLN A 176 13.42 -7.34 1.14
C GLN A 176 14.59 -8.23 0.69
N LEU A 177 14.31 -9.43 0.16
CA LEU A 177 15.30 -10.42 -0.23
C LEU A 177 15.58 -10.46 -1.75
N PHE A 178 14.60 -10.13 -2.59
CA PHE A 178 14.65 -10.34 -4.05
C PHE A 178 14.09 -9.19 -4.90
N HIS A 179 13.71 -8.05 -4.30
CA HIS A 179 13.19 -6.95 -5.11
C HIS A 179 14.31 -6.30 -5.94
N PRO A 180 14.20 -6.20 -7.29
CA PRO A 180 15.32 -5.84 -8.18
C PRO A 180 15.91 -4.45 -7.96
N ASN A 181 15.17 -3.56 -7.29
CA ASN A 181 15.63 -2.21 -6.95
C ASN A 181 16.54 -2.16 -5.70
N LEU A 182 16.75 -3.30 -5.03
CA LEU A 182 17.56 -3.41 -3.81
C LEU A 182 18.90 -4.08 -4.12
N ASP A 183 19.96 -3.65 -3.45
CA ASP A 183 21.28 -4.23 -3.59
C ASP A 183 21.45 -5.40 -2.60
N HIS A 184 21.45 -6.62 -3.14
CA HIS A 184 21.61 -7.85 -2.37
C HIS A 184 23.06 -8.36 -2.34
N SER A 185 24.03 -7.66 -2.93
CA SER A 185 25.41 -8.14 -3.07
C SER A 185 26.12 -8.42 -1.74
N ARG A 186 25.69 -7.75 -0.67
CA ARG A 186 26.23 -7.90 0.70
C ARG A 186 25.56 -9.02 1.49
N PHE A 187 24.46 -9.55 1.00
CA PHE A 187 23.71 -10.58 1.69
C PHE A 187 24.43 -11.93 1.55
N PRO A 188 24.54 -12.75 2.61
CA PRO A 188 25.01 -14.11 2.48
C PRO A 188 24.09 -14.91 1.54
N SER A 189 24.59 -15.24 0.35
CA SER A 189 23.77 -15.79 -0.75
C SER A 189 22.99 -17.05 -0.33
N ALA A 190 23.65 -18.03 0.28
CA ALA A 190 23.02 -19.28 0.71
C ALA A 190 21.86 -19.04 1.70
N GLU A 191 22.04 -18.14 2.65
CA GLU A 191 21.02 -17.81 3.64
C GLU A 191 19.84 -17.04 3.02
N ARG A 192 20.13 -16.09 2.12
CA ARG A 192 19.10 -15.34 1.37
C ARG A 192 18.20 -16.28 0.59
N PHE A 193 18.79 -17.20 -0.17
CA PHE A 193 18.05 -18.16 -0.98
C PHE A 193 17.33 -19.21 -0.14
N ALA A 194 17.87 -19.61 1.01
CA ALA A 194 17.17 -20.50 1.94
C ALA A 194 15.88 -19.85 2.49
N MET A 195 15.94 -18.61 2.96
CA MET A 195 14.75 -17.87 3.40
C MET A 195 13.75 -17.65 2.25
N GLY A 196 14.24 -17.32 1.05
CA GLY A 196 13.41 -17.19 -0.14
C GLY A 196 12.67 -18.47 -0.51
N LYS A 197 13.35 -19.62 -0.40
CA LYS A 197 12.77 -20.94 -0.63
C LYS A 197 11.63 -21.21 0.36
N GLU A 198 11.88 -21.02 1.65
CA GLU A 198 10.92 -21.28 2.71
C GLU A 198 9.65 -20.43 2.53
N LEU A 199 9.82 -19.11 2.33
CA LEU A 199 8.70 -18.20 2.05
C LEU A 199 7.93 -18.60 0.78
N SER A 200 8.64 -18.95 -0.29
CA SER A 200 8.06 -19.39 -1.55
C SER A 200 7.19 -20.64 -1.37
N GLU A 201 7.68 -21.63 -0.62
CA GLU A 201 6.96 -22.89 -0.38
C GLU A 201 5.69 -22.64 0.45
N HIS A 202 5.79 -21.86 1.53
CA HIS A 202 4.62 -21.50 2.35
C HIS A 202 3.58 -20.69 1.57
N MET A 203 4.02 -19.73 0.76
CA MET A 203 3.11 -18.90 -0.04
C MET A 203 2.38 -19.70 -1.12
N LEU A 204 3.07 -20.63 -1.79
CA LEU A 204 2.46 -21.52 -2.78
C LEU A 204 1.57 -22.59 -2.14
N ALA A 205 1.80 -22.96 -0.87
CA ALA A 205 0.88 -23.80 -0.12
C ALA A 205 -0.40 -23.04 0.27
N LEU A 206 -0.27 -21.78 0.67
CA LEU A 206 -1.38 -20.90 1.05
C LEU A 206 -2.26 -20.51 -0.15
N ASN A 207 -1.64 -20.24 -1.30
CA ASN A 207 -2.30 -19.86 -2.54
C ASN A 207 -1.79 -20.75 -3.69
N PRO A 208 -2.34 -21.98 -3.83
CA PRO A 208 -1.82 -22.96 -4.77
C PRO A 208 -2.08 -22.59 -6.24
N PRO A 209 -1.18 -22.94 -7.18
CA PRO A 209 -1.33 -22.69 -8.62
C PRO A 209 -2.66 -23.15 -9.21
N GLN A 210 -3.21 -24.24 -8.67
CA GLN A 210 -4.44 -24.89 -9.13
C GLN A 210 -5.71 -24.25 -8.54
N GLY A 211 -5.60 -23.41 -7.50
CA GLY A 211 -6.74 -22.74 -6.87
C GLY A 211 -7.17 -21.49 -7.62
N ASP A 212 -8.29 -20.88 -7.22
CA ASP A 212 -8.83 -19.66 -7.85
C ASP A 212 -8.38 -18.36 -7.18
N GLY A 213 -7.39 -18.43 -6.28
CA GLY A 213 -6.87 -17.26 -5.56
C GLY A 213 -6.28 -16.18 -6.46
N ARG A 214 -6.18 -14.95 -5.92
CA ARG A 214 -5.65 -13.76 -6.61
C ARG A 214 -4.12 -13.81 -6.72
N LYS A 215 -3.62 -14.55 -7.70
CA LYS A 215 -2.18 -14.81 -7.90
C LYS A 215 -1.37 -13.55 -8.21
N PHE A 216 -1.99 -12.56 -8.84
CA PHE A 216 -1.32 -11.29 -9.20
C PHE A 216 -0.74 -10.51 -8.01
N LEU A 217 -1.19 -10.78 -6.77
CA LEU A 217 -0.68 -10.13 -5.57
C LEU A 217 0.69 -10.68 -5.14
N SER A 218 0.84 -12.00 -5.12
CA SER A 218 1.92 -12.70 -4.42
C SER A 218 2.91 -13.39 -5.36
N TYR A 219 2.42 -13.94 -6.47
CA TYR A 219 3.24 -14.69 -7.43
C TYR A 219 4.38 -13.89 -8.05
N PRO A 220 4.29 -12.56 -8.25
CA PRO A 220 5.43 -11.79 -8.72
C PRO A 220 6.63 -11.85 -7.77
N ALA A 221 6.40 -11.87 -6.46
CA ALA A 221 7.48 -11.98 -5.46
C ALA A 221 8.12 -13.37 -5.51
N VAL A 222 7.31 -14.42 -5.61
CA VAL A 222 7.76 -15.81 -5.72
C VAL A 222 8.52 -16.05 -7.03
N ALA A 223 8.04 -15.48 -8.14
CA ALA A 223 8.68 -15.58 -9.44
C ALA A 223 10.06 -14.92 -9.46
N ARG A 224 10.24 -13.79 -8.75
CA ARG A 224 11.57 -13.15 -8.60
C ARG A 224 12.56 -14.10 -7.92
N TYR A 225 12.16 -14.74 -6.83
CA TYR A 225 12.97 -15.76 -6.16
C TYR A 225 13.34 -16.92 -7.11
N HIS A 226 12.37 -17.48 -7.84
CA HIS A 226 12.64 -18.58 -8.78
C HIS A 226 13.56 -18.17 -9.93
N HIS A 227 13.38 -16.96 -10.47
CA HIS A 227 14.24 -16.44 -11.53
C HIS A 227 15.69 -16.27 -11.05
N GLU A 228 15.89 -15.63 -9.88
CA GLU A 228 17.23 -15.43 -9.32
C GLU A 228 17.90 -16.73 -8.84
N SER A 229 17.12 -17.74 -8.43
CA SER A 229 17.64 -19.07 -8.05
C SER A 229 17.93 -19.97 -9.27
N GLY A 230 17.68 -19.48 -10.49
CA GLY A 230 17.96 -20.17 -11.74
C GLY A 230 16.82 -21.02 -12.28
N ASN A 231 15.68 -21.12 -11.58
CA ASN A 231 14.49 -21.81 -12.05
C ASN A 231 13.60 -20.89 -12.90
N LYS A 232 14.08 -20.58 -14.11
CA LYS A 232 13.41 -19.64 -15.03
C LYS A 232 12.04 -20.13 -15.48
N ASP A 233 11.89 -21.42 -15.76
CA ASP A 233 10.62 -22.00 -16.21
C ASP A 233 9.53 -21.81 -15.16
N ARG A 234 9.85 -22.06 -13.88
CA ARG A 234 8.93 -21.82 -12.78
C ARG A 234 8.60 -20.35 -12.61
N ALA A 235 9.57 -19.45 -12.77
CA ALA A 235 9.33 -18.01 -12.71
C ALA A 235 8.36 -17.54 -13.82
N ILE A 236 8.54 -18.05 -15.05
CA ILE A 236 7.66 -17.76 -16.18
C ILE A 236 6.24 -18.26 -15.90
N GLU A 237 6.09 -19.51 -15.48
CA GLU A 237 4.79 -20.11 -15.15
C GLU A 237 4.03 -19.27 -14.11
N LEU A 238 4.70 -18.85 -13.05
CA LEU A 238 4.08 -18.03 -11.99
C LEU A 238 3.62 -16.66 -12.49
N ILE A 239 4.38 -16.00 -13.37
CA ILE A 239 3.96 -14.73 -13.95
C ILE A 239 2.78 -14.93 -14.92
N GLU A 240 2.75 -16.01 -15.69
CA GLU A 240 1.62 -16.34 -16.57
C GLU A 240 0.33 -16.60 -15.76
N LEU A 241 0.45 -17.33 -14.65
CA LEU A 241 -0.66 -17.54 -13.72
C LEU A 241 -1.12 -16.23 -13.05
N ALA A 242 -0.20 -15.35 -12.69
CA ALA A 242 -0.51 -14.01 -12.18
C ALA A 242 -1.29 -13.19 -13.21
N LEU A 243 -0.83 -13.15 -14.47
CA LEU A 243 -1.52 -12.47 -15.57
C LEU A 243 -2.92 -13.03 -15.78
N LYS A 244 -3.08 -14.36 -15.86
CA LYS A 244 -4.38 -15.01 -16.01
C LYS A 244 -5.33 -14.66 -14.86
N SER A 245 -4.82 -14.53 -13.64
CA SER A 245 -5.64 -14.19 -12.47
C SER A 245 -6.18 -12.75 -12.49
N LEU A 246 -5.66 -11.86 -13.35
CA LEU A 246 -6.26 -10.53 -13.58
C LEU A 246 -7.60 -10.60 -14.32
N ASP A 247 -7.86 -11.70 -15.02
CA ASP A 247 -9.11 -12.00 -15.73
C ASP A 247 -9.91 -13.09 -15.01
N GLY A 248 -9.71 -13.22 -13.70
CA GLY A 248 -10.39 -14.20 -12.85
C GLY A 248 -11.91 -13.97 -12.76
N PRO A 249 -12.64 -14.94 -12.16
CA PRO A 249 -14.11 -14.88 -12.06
C PRO A 249 -14.60 -13.72 -11.17
N GLU A 250 -13.78 -13.27 -10.22
CA GLU A 250 -14.08 -12.08 -9.43
C GLU A 250 -13.66 -10.81 -10.18
N PRO A 251 -14.58 -9.87 -10.43
CA PRO A 251 -14.26 -8.62 -11.10
C PRO A 251 -13.22 -7.83 -10.30
N ILE A 252 -12.14 -7.45 -10.98
CA ILE A 252 -11.13 -6.54 -10.43
C ILE A 252 -11.39 -5.16 -11.02
N ALA A 253 -11.31 -4.11 -10.19
CA ALA A 253 -11.45 -2.75 -10.65
C ALA A 253 -10.43 -2.43 -11.75
N ASP A 254 -10.87 -1.81 -12.86
CA ASP A 254 -10.00 -1.52 -14.01
C ASP A 254 -8.73 -0.77 -13.64
N GLY A 255 -8.80 0.17 -12.68
CA GLY A 255 -7.63 0.88 -12.19
C GLY A 255 -6.60 -0.03 -11.51
N LEU A 256 -7.04 -1.08 -10.80
CA LEU A 256 -6.17 -2.05 -10.18
C LEU A 256 -5.52 -2.95 -11.23
N LYS A 257 -6.29 -3.38 -12.25
CA LYS A 257 -5.76 -4.16 -13.37
C LYS A 257 -4.71 -3.38 -14.16
N GLN A 258 -4.97 -2.10 -14.45
CA GLN A 258 -4.02 -1.20 -15.10
C GLN A 258 -2.75 -0.96 -14.27
N HIS A 259 -2.82 -1.08 -12.95
CA HIS A 259 -1.67 -0.94 -12.07
C HIS A 259 -0.72 -2.14 -12.17
N PHE A 260 -1.23 -3.38 -12.13
CA PHE A 260 -0.39 -4.59 -12.10
C PHE A 260 0.05 -5.09 -13.48
N LEU A 261 -0.82 -4.94 -14.49
CA LEU A 261 -0.60 -5.53 -15.81
C LEU A 261 0.74 -5.12 -16.46
N PRO A 262 1.18 -3.84 -16.43
CA PRO A 262 2.45 -3.44 -17.03
C PRO A 262 3.66 -4.13 -16.39
N ASP A 263 3.69 -4.24 -15.07
CA ASP A 263 4.82 -4.82 -14.34
C ASP A 263 4.91 -6.34 -14.54
N LEU A 264 3.76 -7.03 -14.55
CA LEU A 264 3.68 -8.46 -14.87
C LEU A 264 4.14 -8.74 -16.31
N LEU A 265 3.68 -7.95 -17.28
CA LEU A 265 4.10 -8.08 -18.67
C LEU A 265 5.60 -7.82 -18.84
N GLN A 266 6.14 -6.81 -18.17
CA GLN A 266 7.55 -6.49 -18.22
C GLN A 266 8.41 -7.60 -17.60
N ALA A 267 7.98 -8.18 -16.48
CA ALA A 267 8.64 -9.33 -15.87
C ALA A 267 8.63 -10.55 -16.81
N LEU A 268 7.49 -10.86 -17.43
CA LEU A 268 7.36 -11.96 -18.39
C LEU A 268 8.27 -11.77 -19.61
N ALA A 269 8.30 -10.56 -20.18
CA ALA A 269 9.17 -10.22 -21.31
C ALA A 269 10.65 -10.44 -20.96
N ASN A 270 11.06 -10.01 -19.77
CA ASN A 270 12.42 -10.16 -19.29
C ASN A 270 12.77 -11.64 -19.08
N TYR A 271 11.90 -12.43 -18.46
CA TYR A 271 12.16 -13.84 -18.17
C TYR A 271 12.21 -14.70 -19.43
N LYS A 272 11.34 -14.43 -20.41
CA LYS A 272 11.36 -15.11 -21.72
C LYS A 272 12.43 -14.56 -22.67
N SER A 273 12.99 -13.38 -22.38
CA SER A 273 13.91 -12.66 -23.27
C SER A 273 13.32 -12.36 -24.65
N GLU A 274 12.01 -12.17 -24.72
CA GLU A 274 11.28 -11.90 -25.97
C GLU A 274 10.14 -10.91 -25.73
N LYS A 275 9.64 -10.30 -26.81
CA LYS A 275 8.47 -9.42 -26.74
C LYS A 275 7.23 -10.27 -26.45
N VAL A 276 6.48 -9.90 -25.41
CA VAL A 276 5.22 -10.54 -25.03
C VAL A 276 4.09 -9.52 -25.06
N CYS A 277 2.87 -9.99 -25.31
CA CYS A 277 1.67 -9.18 -25.35
C CYS A 277 0.54 -9.85 -24.56
N TYR A 278 -0.30 -9.03 -23.94
CA TYR A 278 -1.52 -9.45 -23.25
C TYR A 278 -2.62 -8.45 -23.59
N GLY A 279 -3.61 -8.90 -24.36
CA GLY A 279 -4.57 -8.00 -25.01
C GLY A 279 -3.87 -6.99 -25.91
N ALA A 280 -4.19 -5.69 -25.73
CA ALA A 280 -3.60 -4.60 -26.51
C ALA A 280 -2.24 -4.10 -25.99
N LEU A 281 -1.80 -4.56 -24.82
CA LEU A 281 -0.54 -4.12 -24.19
C LEU A 281 0.58 -5.11 -24.48
N CYS A 282 1.76 -4.59 -24.81
CA CYS A 282 2.95 -5.39 -25.05
C CYS A 282 4.15 -4.82 -24.29
N ALA A 283 5.07 -5.69 -23.88
CA ALA A 283 6.35 -5.33 -23.30
C ALA A 283 7.49 -6.03 -24.05
N ALA A 284 8.62 -5.35 -24.20
CA ALA A 284 9.85 -5.91 -24.74
C ALA A 284 10.86 -6.12 -23.60
N PRO A 285 11.77 -7.10 -23.72
CA PRO A 285 12.77 -7.36 -22.69
C PRO A 285 13.67 -6.13 -22.52
N GLN A 286 13.90 -5.73 -21.27
CA GLN A 286 14.82 -4.66 -20.93
C GLN A 286 16.22 -5.24 -20.72
N LYS A 287 17.23 -4.62 -21.36
CA LYS A 287 18.63 -5.05 -21.28
C LYS A 287 19.33 -4.63 -19.98
N ASP A 288 18.74 -3.70 -19.23
CA ASP A 288 19.23 -3.20 -17.95
C ASP A 288 18.09 -3.21 -16.90
N PRO A 289 18.37 -3.47 -15.61
CA PRO A 289 17.38 -3.27 -14.56
C PRO A 289 16.91 -1.80 -14.56
N PRO A 290 15.64 -1.51 -14.24
CA PRO A 290 15.11 -0.16 -14.31
C PRO A 290 15.95 0.79 -13.45
N LYS A 291 16.66 1.72 -14.10
CA LYS A 291 17.38 2.80 -13.41
C LYS A 291 16.39 3.55 -12.52
N ARG A 292 16.77 3.77 -11.25
CA ARG A 292 16.07 4.62 -10.28
C ARG A 292 15.35 5.76 -11.00
N SER A 293 14.02 5.73 -11.01
CA SER A 293 13.23 6.93 -11.29
C SER A 293 13.65 7.98 -10.27
N LYS A 294 14.53 8.90 -10.68
CA LYS A 294 14.76 10.14 -9.96
C LYS A 294 13.43 10.88 -10.06
N ARG A 295 12.58 10.77 -9.04
CA ARG A 295 11.47 11.71 -8.82
C ARG A 295 12.04 13.10 -9.07
N ARG A 296 11.56 13.78 -10.12
CA ARG A 296 11.93 15.18 -10.39
C ARG A 296 11.70 15.95 -9.08
N PRO A 297 12.64 16.79 -8.62
CA PRO A 297 12.36 17.66 -7.48
C PRO A 297 11.12 18.50 -7.83
N ARG A 298 10.11 18.48 -6.95
CA ARG A 298 8.98 19.42 -7.04
C ARG A 298 9.59 20.82 -7.13
N ARG A 299 9.32 21.53 -8.23
CA ARG A 299 9.70 22.94 -8.39
C ARG A 299 9.10 23.71 -7.21
N LYS A 300 9.96 24.42 -6.46
CA LYS A 300 9.51 25.37 -5.43
C LYS A 300 8.58 26.39 -6.09
N PRO A 301 7.44 26.76 -5.47
CA PRO A 301 6.65 27.88 -5.96
C PRO A 301 7.50 29.15 -5.87
N LYS A 302 7.54 29.91 -6.97
CA LYS A 302 8.11 31.26 -6.99
C LYS A 302 7.33 32.09 -5.96
N LYS A 303 8.04 32.71 -5.01
CA LYS A 303 7.50 33.85 -4.27
C LYS A 303 7.38 35.00 -5.25
N GLU A 304 6.16 35.35 -5.63
CA GLU A 304 5.89 36.69 -6.16
C GLU A 304 5.87 37.66 -4.96
N ARG A 305 6.62 38.76 -5.13
CA ARG A 305 6.63 39.92 -4.24
C ARG A 305 5.50 40.85 -4.64
#